data_AF-A0A432WJY7-F1
#
_entry.id   AF-A0A432WJY7-F1
#
_cell.length_a   1.000
_cell.length_b   1.000
_cell.length_c   1.000
_cell.angle_alpha   90.00
_cell.angle_beta   90.00
_cell.angle_gamma   90.00
#
_symmetry.space_group_name_H-M   'P 1'
#
loop_
_entity.id
_entity.type
_entity.pdbx_description
1 polymer ?
#
loop_
_entity_poly.entity_id
_entity_poly.type
_entity_poly.pdbx_seq_one_letter_code
_entity_poly.pdbx_strand_id
1 'polypeptide(L)'
;MSDGLLRQRRNLFALSALIWFLKFGEVEIDKLSFLGIEFKTFSNPDAIYVAIWLAWFYFAFRYYQYFVQEGFPKLYAAYTDLLDEICAPKVTRLVRKEYPNDFREDCGYRTLKKWKWVYHGQQQTGQDKGSGEMTVENFEMQFSPWWLWKEILWSIWHIVINRSVVTDYILPILLALYILVTAWSGWEGGISEIYQRSAIT
;
A
#
# COMPACT_ATOMS: atom_id res chain seq x y z
N MET A 1 5.04 -3.09 13.19
CA MET A 1 5.72 -2.19 12.22
C MET A 1 7.15 -2.01 12.71
N SER A 2 8.18 -2.04 11.87
CA SER A 2 9.55 -1.84 12.36
C SER A 2 9.75 -0.39 12.81
N ASP A 3 10.59 -0.19 13.83
CA ASP A 3 10.95 1.14 14.34
C ASP A 3 11.61 2.00 13.26
N GLY A 4 12.31 1.37 12.32
CA GLY A 4 12.89 2.02 11.15
C GLY A 4 11.82 2.70 10.29
N LEU A 5 10.77 1.97 9.92
CA LEU A 5 9.70 2.48 9.07
C LEU A 5 8.91 3.60 9.76
N LEU A 6 8.64 3.47 11.07
CA LEU A 6 7.99 4.52 11.87
C LEU A 6 8.80 5.83 11.85
N ARG A 7 10.13 5.74 11.96
CA ARG A 7 11.01 6.91 11.91
C ARG A 7 11.00 7.57 10.54
N GLN A 8 11.15 6.79 9.46
CA GLN A 8 11.14 7.35 8.10
C GLN A 8 9.80 8.00 7.76
N ARG A 9 8.68 7.39 8.19
CA ARG A 9 7.34 7.95 8.05
C ARG A 9 7.26 9.34 8.68
N ARG A 10 7.66 9.48 9.94
CA ARG A 10 7.61 10.77 10.67
C ARG A 10 8.49 11.83 10.01
N ASN A 11 9.69 11.47 9.58
CA ASN A 11 10.60 12.40 8.92
C ASN A 11 10.03 12.91 7.59
N LEU A 12 9.48 12.00 6.77
CA LEU A 12 8.84 12.37 5.52
C LEU A 12 7.60 13.24 5.74
N PHE A 13 6.76 12.92 6.74
CA PHE A 13 5.62 13.77 7.11
C PHE A 13 6.08 15.16 7.57
N ALA A 14 7.08 15.24 8.44
CA ALA A 14 7.57 16.51 8.97
C ALA A 14 8.09 17.42 7.85
N LEU A 15 8.89 16.87 6.92
CA LEU A 15 9.38 17.66 5.79
C LEU A 15 8.29 17.99 4.77
N SER A 16 7.36 17.06 4.52
CA SER A 16 6.22 17.34 3.64
C SER A 16 5.34 18.45 4.21
N ALA A 17 5.08 18.43 5.51
CA ALA A 17 4.37 19.49 6.20
C ALA A 17 5.15 20.80 6.17
N LEU A 18 6.47 20.77 6.40
CA LEU A 18 7.33 21.95 6.31
C LEU A 18 7.25 22.60 4.93
N ILE A 19 7.44 21.83 3.84
CA ILE A 19 7.33 22.36 2.47
C ILE A 19 5.93 22.91 2.21
N TRP A 20 4.89 22.20 2.66
CA TRP A 20 3.51 22.67 2.56
C TRP A 20 3.30 24.02 3.25
N PHE A 21 3.78 24.16 4.50
CA PHE A 21 3.71 25.40 5.25
C PHE A 21 4.50 26.53 4.60
N LEU A 22 5.71 26.25 4.10
CA LEU A 22 6.52 27.25 3.42
C LEU A 22 5.84 27.74 2.13
N LYS A 23 5.23 26.82 1.38
CA LYS A 23 4.50 27.16 0.15
C LYS A 23 3.23 27.97 0.42
N PHE A 24 2.33 27.42 1.23
CA PHE A 24 0.98 27.99 1.40
C PHE A 24 0.91 29.06 2.50
N GLY A 25 1.93 29.13 3.36
CA GLY A 25 2.07 30.19 4.35
C GLY A 25 2.71 31.46 3.80
N GLU A 26 3.12 31.46 2.52
CA GLU A 26 3.81 32.60 1.87
C GLU A 26 4.96 33.15 2.73
N VAL A 27 5.69 32.24 3.38
CA VAL A 27 6.72 32.61 4.35
C VAL A 27 7.97 33.07 3.60
N GLU A 28 8.18 34.38 3.54
CA GLU A 28 9.43 34.97 3.10
C GLU A 28 10.49 34.77 4.19
N ILE A 29 11.60 34.09 3.83
CA ILE A 29 12.70 33.83 4.77
C ILE A 29 13.60 35.07 4.84
N ASP A 30 13.16 36.08 5.57
CA ASP A 30 13.96 37.30 5.78
C ASP A 30 15.09 37.09 6.80
N LYS A 31 14.82 36.31 7.86
CA LYS A 31 15.77 36.02 8.95
C LYS A 31 15.53 34.61 9.47
N LEU A 32 16.59 33.81 9.53
CA LEU A 32 16.55 32.49 10.14
C LEU A 32 17.30 32.56 11.48
N SER A 33 16.59 32.25 12.57
CA SER A 33 17.20 32.07 13.89
C SER A 33 17.28 30.57 14.17
N PHE A 34 18.49 30.05 14.32
CA PHE A 34 18.72 28.65 14.66
C PHE A 34 19.53 28.59 15.95
N LEU A 35 18.99 27.94 16.99
CA LEU A 35 19.63 27.82 18.30
C LEU A 35 20.10 29.15 18.90
N GLY A 36 19.32 30.23 18.68
CA GLY A 36 19.64 31.57 19.17
C GLY A 36 20.70 32.32 18.35
N ILE A 37 21.21 31.70 17.26
CA ILE A 37 22.07 32.37 16.29
C ILE A 37 21.18 32.99 15.22
N GLU A 38 21.13 34.31 15.19
CA GLU A 38 20.46 35.08 14.14
C GLU A 38 21.39 35.26 12.94
N PHE A 39 21.09 34.58 11.84
CA PHE A 39 21.79 34.82 10.57
C PHE A 39 21.15 36.04 9.90
N LYS A 40 21.77 37.21 10.08
CA LYS A 40 21.22 38.50 9.60
C LYS A 40 21.22 38.68 8.08
N THR A 41 21.96 37.85 7.32
CA THR A 41 21.99 37.92 5.85
C THR A 41 22.40 36.58 5.28
N PHE A 42 21.49 35.89 4.59
CA PHE A 42 21.87 34.77 3.74
C PHE A 42 22.31 35.32 2.38
N SER A 43 23.58 35.12 2.01
CA SER A 43 24.04 35.50 0.67
C SER A 43 23.34 34.73 -0.45
N ASN A 44 22.80 33.54 -0.14
CA ASN A 44 22.03 32.74 -1.08
C ASN A 44 20.90 31.97 -0.34
N PRO A 45 19.67 32.50 -0.30
CA PRO A 45 18.53 31.80 0.31
C PRO A 45 18.12 30.53 -0.46
N ASP A 46 18.41 30.45 -1.77
CA ASP A 46 18.10 29.26 -2.59
C ASP A 46 18.82 28.01 -2.07
N ALA A 47 20.00 28.16 -1.47
CA ALA A 47 20.73 27.04 -0.87
C ALA A 47 19.92 26.33 0.24
N ILE A 48 19.10 27.07 1.01
CA ILE A 48 18.25 26.52 2.06
C ILE A 48 17.13 25.69 1.43
N TYR A 49 16.44 26.24 0.43
CA TYR A 49 15.37 25.53 -0.26
C TYR A 49 15.87 24.26 -0.96
N VAL A 50 17.04 24.33 -1.61
CA VAL A 50 17.71 23.15 -2.19
C VAL A 50 18.01 22.11 -1.10
N ALA A 51 18.53 22.52 0.05
CA ALA A 51 18.81 21.59 1.15
C ALA A 51 17.55 20.90 1.68
N ILE A 52 16.43 21.64 1.79
CA ILE A 52 15.12 21.09 2.18
C ILE A 52 14.65 20.05 1.15
N TRP A 53 14.72 20.36 -0.15
CA TRP A 53 14.34 19.42 -1.20
C TRP A 53 15.23 18.18 -1.22
N LEU A 54 16.55 18.34 -1.07
CA LEU A 54 17.48 17.21 -0.99
C LEU A 54 17.16 16.30 0.21
N ALA A 55 16.93 16.90 1.39
CA ALA A 55 16.50 16.15 2.57
C ALA A 55 15.17 15.43 2.30
N TRP A 56 14.20 16.12 1.71
CA TRP A 56 12.90 15.55 1.37
C TRP A 56 13.02 14.37 0.41
N PHE A 57 13.78 14.50 -0.69
CA PHE A 57 14.01 13.41 -1.65
C PHE A 57 14.71 12.22 -0.99
N TYR A 58 15.70 12.47 -0.15
CA TYR A 58 16.38 11.44 0.61
C TYR A 58 15.39 10.65 1.49
N PHE A 59 14.53 11.34 2.25
CA PHE A 59 13.54 10.67 3.11
C PHE A 59 12.42 9.99 2.32
N ALA A 60 11.98 10.58 1.19
CA ALA A 60 11.00 9.98 0.31
C ALA A 60 11.54 8.67 -0.31
N PHE A 61 12.76 8.70 -0.82
CA PHE A 61 13.43 7.52 -1.36
C PHE A 61 13.66 6.45 -0.27
N ARG A 62 14.14 6.86 0.90
CA ARG A 62 14.36 5.93 2.02
C ARG A 62 13.05 5.28 2.46
N TYR A 63 11.98 6.07 2.57
CA TYR A 63 10.65 5.56 2.88
C TYR A 63 10.17 4.56 1.81
N TYR A 64 10.35 4.87 0.52
CA TYR A 64 10.00 3.96 -0.57
C TYR A 64 10.72 2.60 -0.45
N GLN A 65 12.02 2.60 -0.12
CA GLN A 65 12.76 1.35 0.11
C GLN A 65 12.12 0.51 1.23
N TYR A 66 11.80 1.13 2.37
CA TYR A 66 11.12 0.42 3.48
C TYR A 66 9.71 -0.03 3.12
N PHE A 67 8.98 0.78 2.34
CA PHE A 67 7.66 0.41 1.85
C PHE A 67 7.73 -0.85 0.99
N VAL A 68 8.67 -0.94 0.06
CA VAL A 68 8.83 -2.13 -0.80
C VAL A 68 9.25 -3.36 0.03
N GLN A 69 10.16 -3.20 1.00
CA GLN A 69 10.68 -4.31 1.79
C GLN A 69 9.68 -4.84 2.83
N GLU A 70 8.96 -3.96 3.52
CA GLU A 70 8.09 -4.35 4.63
C GLU A 70 6.62 -4.00 4.43
N GLY A 71 6.33 -2.82 3.88
CA GLY A 71 4.97 -2.30 3.74
C GLY A 71 4.15 -3.10 2.73
N PHE A 72 4.71 -3.31 1.54
CA PHE A 72 4.05 -4.00 0.44
C PHE A 72 3.71 -5.46 0.77
N PRO A 73 4.63 -6.29 1.31
CA PRO A 73 4.28 -7.65 1.73
C PRO A 73 3.18 -7.70 2.78
N LYS A 74 3.19 -6.78 3.77
CA LYS A 74 2.15 -6.72 4.82
C LYS A 74 0.81 -6.27 4.28
N LEU A 75 0.80 -5.28 3.39
CA LEU A 75 -0.42 -4.82 2.71
C LEU A 75 -0.99 -5.94 1.83
N TYR A 76 -0.14 -6.63 1.09
CA TYR A 76 -0.53 -7.75 0.25
C TYR A 76 -1.08 -8.91 1.07
N ALA A 77 -0.42 -9.29 2.16
CA ALA A 77 -0.89 -10.34 3.06
C ALA A 77 -2.26 -9.97 3.65
N ALA A 78 -2.41 -8.76 4.21
CA ALA A 78 -3.68 -8.30 4.75
C ALA A 78 -4.81 -8.29 3.70
N TYR A 79 -4.47 -7.96 2.45
CA TYR A 79 -5.40 -8.05 1.33
C TYR A 79 -5.79 -9.49 0.99
N THR A 80 -4.83 -10.39 0.87
CA THR A 80 -5.11 -11.80 0.56
C THR A 80 -5.85 -12.50 1.68
N ASP A 81 -5.55 -12.20 2.94
CA ASP A 81 -6.21 -12.79 4.10
C ASP A 81 -7.69 -12.39 4.15
N LEU A 82 -8.01 -11.10 3.89
CA LEU A 82 -9.41 -10.65 3.82
C LEU A 82 -10.16 -11.29 2.64
N LEU A 83 -9.51 -11.41 1.49
CA LEU A 83 -10.11 -12.08 0.34
C LEU A 83 -10.35 -13.57 0.61
N ASP A 84 -9.43 -14.25 1.28
CA ASP A 84 -9.62 -15.64 1.69
C ASP A 84 -10.82 -15.77 2.62
N GLU A 85 -10.94 -14.91 3.63
CA GLU A 85 -12.05 -14.88 4.59
C GLU A 85 -13.42 -14.69 3.90
N ILE A 86 -13.48 -13.86 2.86
CA ILE A 86 -14.72 -13.59 2.12
C ILE A 86 -15.00 -14.68 1.07
N CYS A 87 -13.97 -15.22 0.43
CA CYS A 87 -14.07 -16.16 -0.67
C CYS A 87 -14.39 -17.58 -0.19
N ALA A 88 -13.69 -18.05 0.85
CA ALA A 88 -13.83 -19.40 1.39
C ALA A 88 -15.28 -19.81 1.68
N PRO A 89 -16.10 -19.04 2.42
CA PRO A 89 -17.48 -19.45 2.70
C PRO A 89 -18.37 -19.47 1.46
N LYS A 90 -18.13 -18.58 0.48
CA LYS A 90 -18.91 -18.54 -0.76
C LYS A 90 -18.60 -19.73 -1.66
N VAL A 91 -17.32 -20.05 -1.81
CA VAL A 91 -16.86 -21.18 -2.60
C VAL A 91 -17.32 -22.48 -1.93
N THR A 92 -17.13 -22.63 -0.62
CA THR A 92 -17.66 -23.76 0.14
C THR A 92 -19.16 -23.95 -0.09
N ARG A 93 -19.94 -22.87 -0.08
CA ARG A 93 -21.40 -22.93 -0.30
C ARG A 93 -21.76 -23.39 -1.71
N LEU A 94 -21.00 -22.98 -2.73
CA LEU A 94 -21.23 -23.42 -4.11
C LEU A 94 -20.81 -24.87 -4.30
N VAL A 95 -19.62 -25.25 -3.82
CA VAL A 95 -19.13 -26.63 -3.91
C VAL A 95 -20.07 -27.58 -3.19
N ARG A 96 -20.48 -27.28 -1.95
CA ARG A 96 -21.44 -28.13 -1.21
C ARG A 96 -22.82 -28.25 -1.86
N LYS A 97 -23.20 -27.29 -2.70
CA LYS A 97 -24.48 -27.34 -3.44
C LYS A 97 -24.42 -28.39 -4.55
N GLU A 98 -23.28 -28.53 -5.21
CA GLU A 98 -23.09 -29.51 -6.30
C GLU A 98 -22.56 -30.85 -5.77
N TYR A 99 -21.72 -30.81 -4.73
CA TYR A 99 -21.01 -31.95 -4.12
C TYR A 99 -21.19 -31.93 -2.59
N PRO A 100 -22.34 -32.40 -2.04
CA PRO A 100 -22.65 -32.32 -0.62
C PRO A 100 -21.69 -33.08 0.30
N ASN A 101 -21.05 -34.13 -0.22
CA ASN A 101 -20.11 -34.99 0.50
C ASN A 101 -18.65 -34.64 0.19
N ASP A 102 -18.35 -33.38 -0.14
CA ASP A 102 -16.96 -32.92 -0.27
C ASP A 102 -16.31 -32.75 1.11
N PHE A 103 -15.12 -33.32 1.29
CA PHE A 103 -14.40 -33.31 2.58
C PHE A 103 -13.20 -32.34 2.58
N ARG A 104 -12.96 -31.60 1.50
CA ARG A 104 -11.85 -30.63 1.46
C ARG A 104 -12.21 -29.33 2.17
N GLU A 105 -11.29 -28.86 3.02
CA GLU A 105 -11.47 -27.61 3.79
C GLU A 105 -10.81 -26.39 3.11
N ASP A 106 -9.80 -26.58 2.27
CA ASP A 106 -9.02 -25.47 1.70
C ASP A 106 -9.63 -24.95 0.39
N CYS A 107 -10.42 -23.89 0.51
CA CYS A 107 -11.14 -23.22 -0.59
C CYS A 107 -10.89 -21.70 -0.61
N GLY A 108 -9.74 -21.26 -0.10
CA GLY A 108 -9.36 -19.84 -0.07
C GLY A 108 -9.11 -19.23 -1.46
N TYR A 109 -9.17 -17.91 -1.54
CA TYR A 109 -8.82 -17.13 -2.73
C TYR A 109 -7.38 -17.42 -3.19
N ARG A 110 -6.41 -17.57 -2.27
CA ARG A 110 -5.03 -17.93 -2.59
C ARG A 110 -4.93 -19.27 -3.32
N THR A 111 -5.65 -20.28 -2.82
CA THR A 111 -5.69 -21.63 -3.41
C THR A 111 -6.32 -21.61 -4.80
N LEU A 112 -7.46 -20.94 -4.94
CA LEU A 112 -8.14 -20.77 -6.24
C LEU A 112 -7.29 -20.02 -7.26
N LYS A 113 -6.64 -18.93 -6.85
CA LYS A 113 -5.76 -18.16 -7.74
C LYS A 113 -4.55 -18.99 -8.19
N LYS A 114 -3.96 -19.77 -7.27
CA LYS A 114 -2.84 -20.68 -7.58
C LYS A 114 -3.24 -21.73 -8.62
N TRP A 115 -4.47 -22.20 -8.58
CA TRP A 115 -5.01 -23.23 -9.48
C TRP A 115 -5.79 -22.67 -10.67
N LYS A 116 -5.50 -21.43 -11.08
CA LYS A 116 -6.15 -20.77 -12.23
C LYS A 116 -7.68 -20.83 -12.17
N TRP A 117 -8.24 -20.67 -10.96
CA TRP A 117 -9.68 -20.70 -10.69
C TRP A 117 -10.34 -22.07 -10.86
N VAL A 118 -9.56 -23.14 -10.80
CA VAL A 118 -10.08 -24.51 -10.73
C VAL A 118 -10.02 -25.00 -9.30
N TYR A 119 -11.16 -25.41 -8.76
CA TYR A 119 -11.25 -26.10 -7.48
C TYR A 119 -11.14 -27.60 -7.73
N HIS A 120 -10.18 -28.24 -7.07
CA HIS A 120 -10.06 -29.69 -7.05
C HIS A 120 -10.68 -30.20 -5.74
N GLY A 121 -11.71 -31.01 -5.82
CA GLY A 121 -12.42 -31.58 -4.67
C GLY A 121 -12.36 -33.10 -4.65
N GLN A 122 -12.79 -33.69 -3.53
CA GLN A 122 -12.85 -35.13 -3.35
C GLN A 122 -14.19 -35.51 -2.74
N GLN A 123 -14.94 -36.36 -3.42
CA GLN A 123 -16.23 -36.85 -2.96
C GLN A 123 -16.14 -38.35 -2.66
N GLN A 124 -16.75 -38.79 -1.56
CA GLN A 124 -16.97 -40.22 -1.31
C GLN A 124 -18.15 -40.70 -2.16
N THR A 125 -17.87 -41.59 -3.10
CA THR A 125 -18.89 -42.18 -3.97
C THR A 125 -19.12 -43.62 -3.53
N GLY A 126 -19.93 -43.77 -2.47
CA GLY A 126 -20.38 -45.08 -1.96
C GLY A 126 -19.32 -45.91 -1.23
N GLN A 127 -19.79 -46.98 -0.60
CA GLN A 127 -18.96 -48.01 0.02
C GLN A 127 -19.10 -49.28 -0.82
N ASP A 128 -18.00 -49.78 -1.36
CA ASP A 128 -18.04 -51.01 -2.15
C ASP A 128 -18.37 -52.19 -1.21
N LYS A 129 -19.46 -52.92 -1.51
CA LYS A 129 -20.07 -53.89 -0.59
C LYS A 129 -19.18 -55.12 -0.33
N GLY A 130 -18.09 -55.28 -1.08
CA GLY A 130 -17.18 -56.43 -1.00
C GLY A 130 -15.87 -56.20 -0.24
N SER A 131 -15.32 -54.98 -0.24
CA SER A 131 -13.96 -54.71 0.29
C SER A 131 -13.93 -53.79 1.51
N GLY A 132 -15.01 -53.05 1.78
CA GLY A 132 -15.03 -52.03 2.83
C GLY A 132 -14.14 -50.82 2.52
N GLU A 133 -13.51 -50.76 1.34
CA GLU A 133 -12.73 -49.62 0.89
C GLU A 133 -13.65 -48.48 0.43
N MET A 134 -13.34 -47.26 0.90
CA MET A 134 -14.04 -46.06 0.45
C MET A 134 -13.49 -45.64 -0.92
N THR A 135 -14.35 -45.61 -1.94
CA THR A 135 -14.02 -45.07 -3.25
C THR A 135 -14.10 -43.54 -3.21
N VAL A 136 -12.94 -42.90 -3.39
CA VAL A 136 -12.82 -41.43 -3.46
C VAL A 136 -12.77 -41.02 -4.93
N GLU A 137 -13.76 -40.26 -5.38
CA GLU A 137 -13.76 -39.65 -6.70
C GLU A 137 -13.23 -38.22 -6.63
N ASN A 138 -12.23 -37.91 -7.44
CA ASN A 138 -11.74 -36.54 -7.61
C ASN A 138 -12.65 -35.81 -8.61
N PHE A 139 -13.04 -34.58 -8.29
CA PHE A 139 -13.79 -33.72 -9.20
C PHE A 139 -13.12 -32.36 -9.36
N GLU A 140 -13.44 -31.68 -10.45
CA GLU A 140 -12.94 -30.35 -10.74
C GLU A 140 -14.10 -29.40 -11.02
N MET A 141 -14.09 -28.23 -10.39
CA MET A 141 -15.07 -27.18 -10.61
C MET A 141 -14.35 -25.90 -11.06
N GLN A 142 -14.74 -25.38 -12.22
CA GLN A 142 -14.17 -24.14 -12.76
C GLN A 142 -14.99 -22.92 -12.30
N PHE A 143 -14.30 -21.93 -11.71
CA PHE A 143 -14.89 -20.67 -11.32
C PHE A 143 -14.50 -19.55 -12.29
N SER A 144 -15.46 -18.65 -12.57
CA SER A 144 -15.16 -17.41 -13.28
C SER A 144 -14.60 -16.36 -12.31
N PRO A 145 -13.45 -15.72 -12.59
CA PRO A 145 -12.89 -14.65 -11.76
C PRO A 145 -13.85 -13.47 -11.54
N TRP A 146 -14.70 -13.20 -12.54
CA TRP A 146 -15.65 -12.09 -12.55
C TRP A 146 -16.75 -12.22 -11.49
N TRP A 147 -17.03 -13.44 -11.05
CA TRP A 147 -18.05 -13.70 -10.04
C TRP A 147 -17.70 -13.07 -8.68
N LEU A 148 -16.41 -12.95 -8.35
CA LEU A 148 -15.94 -12.33 -7.10
C LEU A 148 -15.65 -10.83 -7.23
N TRP A 149 -15.90 -10.20 -8.37
CA TRP A 149 -15.44 -8.83 -8.60
C TRP A 149 -16.06 -7.81 -7.62
N LYS A 150 -17.35 -7.98 -7.29
CA LYS A 150 -18.05 -7.09 -6.34
C LYS A 150 -17.45 -7.19 -4.94
N GLU A 151 -17.10 -8.40 -4.54
CA GLU A 151 -16.49 -8.75 -3.26
C GLU A 151 -15.07 -8.23 -3.19
N ILE A 152 -14.30 -8.36 -4.27
CA ILE A 152 -12.95 -7.80 -4.38
C ILE A 152 -13.00 -6.29 -4.19
N LEU A 153 -13.89 -5.59 -4.90
CA LEU A 153 -14.06 -4.14 -4.75
C LEU A 153 -14.46 -3.76 -3.32
N TRP A 154 -15.41 -4.48 -2.72
CA TRP A 154 -15.83 -4.24 -1.34
C TRP A 154 -14.69 -4.49 -0.34
N SER A 155 -13.86 -5.51 -0.58
CA SER A 155 -12.69 -5.82 0.26
C SER A 155 -11.64 -4.74 0.16
N ILE A 156 -11.37 -4.23 -1.04
CA ILE A 156 -10.46 -3.09 -1.25
C ILE A 156 -10.97 -1.89 -0.47
N TRP A 157 -12.26 -1.54 -0.63
CA TRP A 157 -12.88 -0.44 0.09
C TRP A 157 -12.76 -0.61 1.62
N HIS A 158 -13.10 -1.79 2.12
CA HIS A 158 -13.00 -2.12 3.53
C HIS A 158 -11.56 -2.00 4.05
N ILE A 159 -10.56 -2.46 3.31
CA ILE A 159 -9.14 -2.33 3.68
C ILE A 159 -8.71 -0.86 3.69
N VAL A 160 -9.11 -0.09 2.69
CA VAL A 160 -8.77 1.33 2.59
C VAL A 160 -9.31 2.13 3.77
N ILE A 161 -10.52 1.85 4.23
CA ILE A 161 -11.18 2.64 5.28
C ILE A 161 -10.92 2.07 6.68
N ASN A 162 -11.03 0.76 6.86
CA ASN A 162 -11.06 0.14 8.19
C ASN A 162 -9.72 -0.44 8.63
N ARG A 163 -8.70 -0.52 7.77
CA ARG A 163 -7.38 -1.04 8.14
C ARG A 163 -6.35 0.10 8.17
N SER A 164 -5.70 0.26 9.33
CA SER A 164 -4.60 1.22 9.48
C SER A 164 -3.44 0.95 8.52
N VAL A 165 -3.30 -0.28 8.02
CA VAL A 165 -2.25 -0.69 7.07
C VAL A 165 -2.20 0.23 5.86
N VAL A 166 -3.34 0.65 5.31
CA VAL A 166 -3.38 1.57 4.16
C VAL A 166 -2.90 2.96 4.57
N THR A 167 -3.43 3.51 5.67
CA THR A 167 -3.01 4.83 6.14
C THR A 167 -1.56 4.85 6.61
N ASP A 168 -1.06 3.74 7.16
CA ASP A 168 0.29 3.63 7.70
C ASP A 168 1.34 3.60 6.57
N TYR A 169 1.01 2.98 5.44
CA TYR A 169 1.95 2.74 4.34
C TYR A 169 1.72 3.59 3.09
N ILE A 170 0.47 3.81 2.69
CA ILE A 170 0.11 4.50 1.43
C ILE A 170 0.00 6.02 1.63
N LEU A 171 -0.58 6.48 2.75
CA LEU A 171 -0.76 7.91 3.00
C LEU A 171 0.53 8.74 2.91
N PRO A 172 1.70 8.29 3.45
CA PRO A 172 2.93 9.06 3.34
C PRO A 172 3.41 9.20 1.90
N ILE A 173 3.17 8.19 1.04
CA ILE A 173 3.50 8.25 -0.39
C ILE A 173 2.59 9.24 -1.09
N LEU A 174 1.28 9.17 -0.83
CA LEU A 174 0.31 10.09 -1.43
C LEU A 174 0.60 11.54 -1.02
N LEU A 175 0.92 11.79 0.25
CA LEU A 175 1.33 13.10 0.72
C LEU A 175 2.62 13.56 0.03
N ALA A 176 3.62 12.69 -0.07
CA ALA A 176 4.87 13.03 -0.73
C ALA A 176 4.64 13.40 -2.21
N LEU A 177 3.83 12.61 -2.93
CA LEU A 177 3.46 12.91 -4.32
C LEU A 177 2.67 14.22 -4.43
N TYR A 178 1.74 14.46 -3.51
CA TYR A 178 0.97 15.70 -3.46
C TYR A 178 1.89 16.91 -3.26
N ILE A 179 2.84 16.85 -2.33
CA ILE A 179 3.82 17.92 -2.10
C ILE A 179 4.73 18.09 -3.31
N LEU A 180 5.19 16.99 -3.91
CA LEU A 180 6.02 17.06 -5.11
C LEU A 180 5.29 17.79 -6.24
N VAL A 181 4.03 17.44 -6.51
CA VAL A 181 3.24 18.06 -7.59
C VAL A 181 2.87 19.50 -7.26
N THR A 182 2.42 19.77 -6.03
CA THR A 182 1.95 21.10 -5.67
C THR A 182 3.10 22.06 -5.45
N ALA A 183 4.14 21.70 -4.68
CA ALA A 183 5.25 22.59 -4.36
C ALA A 183 6.37 22.59 -5.40
N TRP A 184 6.21 21.90 -6.53
CA TRP A 184 7.17 21.94 -7.64
C TRP A 184 7.43 23.38 -8.12
N SER A 185 6.35 24.16 -8.24
CA SER A 185 6.35 25.50 -8.80
C SER A 185 5.37 26.45 -8.11
N GLY A 186 5.45 27.73 -8.47
CA GLY A 186 4.55 28.79 -8.03
C GLY A 186 4.92 29.40 -6.68
N TRP A 187 6.15 29.23 -6.21
CA TRP A 187 6.66 29.86 -4.97
C TRP A 187 8.20 29.92 -4.97
N GLU A 188 8.79 30.73 -4.09
CA GLU A 188 10.23 30.97 -4.09
C GLU A 188 11.07 29.71 -3.89
N GLY A 189 10.61 28.79 -3.04
CA GLY A 189 11.30 27.52 -2.80
C GLY A 189 10.99 26.43 -3.85
N GLY A 190 10.26 26.75 -4.92
CA GLY A 190 9.93 25.80 -5.98
C GLY A 190 11.18 25.37 -6.76
N ILE A 191 11.24 24.08 -7.12
CA ILE A 191 12.39 23.52 -7.85
C ILE A 191 12.57 24.22 -9.19
N SER A 192 11.47 24.53 -9.89
CA SER A 192 11.53 25.26 -11.16
C SER A 192 12.09 26.67 -11.03
N GLU A 193 11.73 27.37 -9.97
CA GLU A 193 12.09 28.76 -9.70
C GLU A 193 13.55 28.88 -9.29
N ILE A 194 14.00 27.97 -8.41
CA ILE A 194 15.41 27.83 -8.04
C ILE A 194 16.26 27.57 -9.29
N TYR A 195 15.82 26.65 -10.16
CA TYR A 195 16.54 26.34 -11.39
C TYR A 195 16.61 27.57 -12.33
N GLN A 196 15.50 28.27 -12.53
CA GLN A 196 15.46 29.48 -13.36
C GLN A 196 16.38 30.58 -12.84
N ARG A 197 16.41 30.85 -11.52
CA ARG A 197 17.31 31.86 -10.94
C ARG A 197 18.78 31.48 -11.09
N SER A 198 19.11 30.21 -10.85
CA SER A 198 20.49 29.73 -11.00
C SER A 198 21.02 29.79 -12.43
N ALA A 199 20.14 29.77 -13.45
CA ALA A 199 20.53 29.85 -14.85
C ALA A 199 20.85 31.28 -15.33
N ILE A 200 20.44 32.31 -14.57
CA ILE A 200 20.62 33.72 -14.91
C ILE A 200 21.90 34.29 -14.27
N THR A 201 22.51 33.56 -13.33
CA THR A 201 23.74 33.96 -12.60
C THR A 201 24.98 33.34 -13.22
#